data_AF-A0A651HJY4-F1
#
_entry.id   AF-A0A651HJY4-F1
#
_cell.length_a   1.000
_cell.length_b   1.000
_cell.length_c   1.000
_cell.angle_alpha   90.00
_cell.angle_beta   90.00
_cell.angle_gamma   90.00
#
_symmetry.space_group_name_H-M   'P 1'
#
loop_
_entity.id
_entity.type
_entity.pdbx_description
1 polymer ?
#
loop_
_entity_poly.entity_id
_entity_poly.type
_entity_poly.pdbx_seq_one_letter_code
_entity_poly.pdbx_strand_id
1 'polypeptide(L)'
;MADDLSNNGDLLSQGDIDALIAAAMENQDQTVLGPDGRRFGSAKDLKIETYDFRNPIYLSEVELRHVRIRHEEFIRYLAARLSIFLRLEFGLKMSRLATLTYSKFIETIGNPAHIVLFKLEQLYGVGVLDFNPRLALTIVDRMLGGKGHSVKGDRYLTEIE
;
A
#
# COMPACT_ATOMS: atom_id res chain seq x y z
N MET A 1 56.02 -5.36 54.27
CA MET A 1 54.61 -4.90 54.27
C MET A 1 54.57 -3.77 53.25
N ALA A 2 54.36 -4.16 51.99
CA ALA A 2 53.15 -3.86 51.18
C ALA A 2 53.25 -2.42 50.62
N ASP A 3 53.70 -2.28 49.37
CA ASP A 3 52.93 -2.35 48.10
C ASP A 3 52.67 -0.91 47.64
N ASP A 4 53.36 -0.45 46.59
CA ASP A 4 52.97 0.77 45.89
C ASP A 4 52.96 0.50 44.38
N LEU A 5 51.74 0.47 43.86
CA LEU A 5 51.34 -0.05 42.56
C LEU A 5 51.78 0.88 41.43
N SER A 6 52.75 0.44 40.63
CA SER A 6 53.01 0.99 39.29
C SER A 6 51.89 0.56 38.34
N ASN A 7 50.73 1.21 38.41
CA ASN A 7 49.64 1.05 37.45
C ASN A 7 49.93 1.86 36.17
N ASN A 8 50.89 1.39 35.38
CA ASN A 8 50.94 1.75 33.96
C ASN A 8 49.79 0.99 33.29
N GLY A 9 48.70 1.72 33.02
CA GLY A 9 47.61 1.22 32.20
C GLY A 9 48.16 0.59 30.93
N ASP A 10 47.76 -0.65 30.70
CA ASP A 10 48.13 -1.55 29.61
C ASP A 10 48.26 -0.79 28.27
N LEU A 11 49.47 -0.32 27.98
CA LEU A 11 49.80 0.43 26.78
C LEU A 11 49.98 -0.58 25.66
N LEU A 12 48.94 -0.73 24.84
CA LEU A 12 48.97 -1.54 23.62
C LEU A 12 50.22 -1.20 22.82
N SER A 13 51.00 -2.22 22.47
CA SER A 13 52.21 -2.01 21.68
C SER A 13 51.83 -1.59 20.25
N GLN A 14 52.69 -0.85 19.56
CA GLN A 14 52.42 -0.39 18.19
C GLN A 14 52.10 -1.56 17.23
N GLY A 15 52.66 -2.75 17.49
CA GLY A 15 52.34 -3.97 16.74
C GLY A 15 50.94 -4.52 17.01
N ASP A 16 50.42 -4.37 18.24
CA ASP A 16 49.04 -4.74 18.59
C ASP A 16 48.04 -3.76 17.96
N ILE A 17 48.42 -2.48 17.87
CA ILE A 17 47.65 -1.44 17.18
C ILE A 17 47.56 -1.76 15.68
N ASP A 18 48.69 -2.08 15.05
CA ASP A 18 48.70 -2.45 13.63
C ASP A 18 47.94 -3.76 13.36
N ALA A 19 48.01 -4.74 14.27
CA ALA A 19 47.22 -5.96 14.19
C ALA A 19 45.71 -5.71 14.33
N LEU A 20 45.30 -4.80 15.22
CA LEU A 20 43.90 -4.38 15.37
C LEU A 20 43.39 -3.61 14.15
N ILE A 21 44.23 -2.74 13.55
CA ILE A 21 43.87 -2.03 12.32
C ILE A 21 43.73 -3.00 11.15
N ALA A 22 44.65 -3.95 11.01
CA ALA A 22 44.55 -4.99 9.98
C ALA A 22 43.27 -5.84 10.14
N ALA A 23 42.97 -6.28 11.38
CA ALA A 23 41.76 -7.05 11.67
C ALA A 23 40.46 -6.25 11.44
N ALA A 24 40.47 -4.93 11.70
CA ALA A 24 39.35 -4.03 11.44
C ALA A 24 39.16 -3.73 9.95
N MET A 25 40.24 -3.74 9.16
CA MET A 25 40.18 -3.57 7.71
C MET A 25 39.76 -4.86 6.99
N GLU A 26 40.13 -6.03 7.49
CA GLU A 26 39.71 -7.33 6.95
C GLU A 26 38.23 -7.65 7.24
N ASN A 27 37.73 -7.28 8.43
CA ASN A 27 36.34 -7.52 8.84
C ASN A 27 35.44 -6.31 8.59
N GLN A 28 35.41 -5.80 7.35
CA GLN A 28 34.32 -4.91 6.91
C GLN A 28 33.03 -5.68 6.54
N ASP A 29 32.90 -6.94 6.96
CA ASP A 29 31.62 -7.62 6.94
C ASP A 29 30.71 -6.96 7.97
N GLN A 30 29.88 -6.03 7.49
CA GLN A 30 28.83 -5.39 8.27
C GLN A 30 28.03 -6.50 8.95
N THR A 31 28.23 -6.63 10.26
CA THR A 31 27.56 -7.65 11.06
C THR A 31 26.09 -7.26 11.13
N VAL A 32 25.26 -7.88 10.29
CA VAL A 32 23.82 -7.66 10.31
C VAL A 32 23.23 -8.56 11.39
N LEU A 33 22.67 -7.92 12.42
CA LEU A 33 21.96 -8.58 13.51
C LEU A 33 20.46 -8.62 13.20
N GLY A 34 19.87 -9.81 13.29
CA GLY A 34 18.43 -9.99 13.23
C GLY A 34 17.72 -9.42 14.48
N PRO A 35 16.38 -9.23 14.42
CA PRO A 35 15.59 -8.82 15.58
C PRO A 35 15.65 -9.81 16.76
N ASP A 36 16.07 -11.05 16.49
CA ASP A 36 16.28 -12.16 17.44
C ASP A 36 17.73 -12.26 17.95
N GLY A 37 18.61 -11.32 17.57
CA GLY A 37 20.02 -11.29 17.97
C GLY A 37 20.91 -12.29 17.22
N ARG A 38 20.38 -12.99 16.21
CA ARG A 38 21.19 -13.88 15.36
C ARG A 38 22.06 -13.07 14.40
N ARG A 39 23.31 -13.48 14.25
CA ARG A 39 24.26 -12.92 13.29
C ARG A 39 24.03 -13.56 11.93
N PHE A 40 23.75 -12.75 10.91
CA PHE A 40 23.77 -13.22 9.53
C PHE A 40 25.21 -13.23 9.02
N GLY A 41 25.64 -14.38 8.49
CA GLY A 41 27.05 -14.65 8.17
C GLY A 41 27.63 -13.87 6.99
N SER A 42 26.79 -13.29 6.13
CA SER A 42 27.22 -12.52 4.96
C SER A 42 26.18 -11.46 4.59
N ALA A 43 26.60 -10.18 4.52
CA ALA A 43 25.76 -9.09 4.03
C ALA A 43 25.32 -9.27 2.55
N LYS A 44 26.04 -10.12 1.79
CA LYS A 44 25.77 -10.39 0.36
C LYS A 44 24.49 -11.18 0.08
N ASP A 45 24.02 -12.00 1.04
CA ASP A 45 22.80 -12.81 0.87
C ASP A 45 21.55 -12.12 1.44
N LEU A 46 21.73 -10.96 2.09
CA LEU A 46 20.64 -10.16 2.62
C LEU A 46 20.07 -9.28 1.51
N LYS A 47 18.84 -9.59 1.11
CA LYS A 47 18.04 -8.72 0.24
C LYS A 47 17.58 -7.51 1.06
N ILE A 48 18.43 -6.48 1.11
CA ILE A 48 18.13 -5.21 1.78
C ILE A 48 17.18 -4.42 0.88
N GLU A 49 15.92 -4.30 1.29
CA GLU A 49 14.94 -3.43 0.62
C GLU A 49 14.77 -2.13 1.42
N THR A 50 14.81 -1.00 0.72
CA THR A 50 14.59 0.32 1.33
C THR A 50 13.15 0.41 1.82
N TYR A 51 12.97 0.38 3.14
CA TYR A 51 11.65 0.50 3.76
C TYR A 51 11.29 1.97 4.00
N ASP A 52 10.30 2.49 3.28
CA ASP A 52 9.78 3.84 3.51
C ASP A 52 8.78 3.82 4.68
N PHE A 53 9.24 4.18 5.88
CA PHE A 53 8.41 4.30 7.08
C PHE A 53 7.26 5.31 6.95
N ARG A 54 7.32 6.24 5.98
CA ARG A 54 6.28 7.25 5.77
C ARG A 54 5.13 6.74 4.91
N ASN A 55 5.39 5.75 4.07
CA ASN A 55 4.39 5.03 3.30
C ASN A 55 4.64 3.53 3.48
N PRO A 56 4.17 2.92 4.60
CA PRO A 56 4.21 1.47 4.72
C PRO A 56 3.39 0.88 3.57
N ILE A 57 4.07 0.45 2.50
CA ILE A 57 3.44 -0.27 1.41
C ILE A 57 3.17 -1.67 1.95
N TYR A 58 1.93 -1.90 2.38
CA TYR A 58 1.52 -3.16 3.00
C TYR A 58 1.44 -4.35 2.03
N LEU A 59 1.60 -4.12 0.71
CA LEU A 59 1.43 -5.13 -0.33
C LEU A 59 2.64 -5.15 -1.28
N SER A 60 3.24 -6.32 -1.44
CA SER A 60 4.27 -6.59 -2.46
C SER A 60 3.73 -6.42 -3.88
N GLU A 61 4.63 -6.25 -4.85
CA GLU A 61 4.26 -6.13 -6.28
C GLU A 61 3.47 -7.34 -6.79
N VAL A 62 3.81 -8.54 -6.30
CA VAL A 62 3.11 -9.79 -6.61
C VAL A 62 1.68 -9.78 -6.08
N GLU A 63 1.48 -9.32 -4.84
CA GLU A 63 0.14 -9.23 -4.25
C GLU A 63 -0.73 -8.19 -4.97
N LEU A 64 -0.17 -7.03 -5.33
CA LEU A 64 -0.87 -6.03 -6.14
C LEU A 64 -1.30 -6.59 -7.50
N ARG A 65 -0.46 -7.44 -8.11
CA ARG A 65 -0.82 -8.13 -9.36
C ARG A 65 -2.00 -9.07 -9.17
N HIS A 66 -2.03 -9.84 -8.08
CA HIS A 66 -3.17 -10.70 -7.76
C HIS A 66 -4.45 -9.89 -7.54
N VAL A 67 -4.37 -8.79 -6.77
CA VAL A 67 -5.52 -7.89 -6.54
C VAL A 67 -6.04 -7.32 -7.85
N ARG A 68 -5.15 -6.93 -8.77
CA ARG A 68 -5.52 -6.44 -10.10
C ARG A 68 -6.31 -7.48 -10.89
N ILE A 69 -5.81 -8.70 -11.00
CA ILE A 69 -6.47 -9.79 -11.75
C ILE A 69 -7.88 -10.03 -11.19
N ARG A 70 -8.01 -10.14 -9.86
CA ARG A 70 -9.30 -10.32 -9.19
C ARG A 70 -10.26 -9.16 -9.43
N HIS A 71 -9.78 -7.93 -9.40
CA HIS A 71 -10.61 -6.76 -9.69
C HIS A 71 -11.02 -6.68 -11.16
N GLU A 72 -10.15 -7.08 -12.11
CA GLU A 72 -10.51 -7.13 -13.53
C GLU A 72 -11.61 -8.18 -13.81
N GLU A 73 -11.57 -9.32 -13.12
CA GLU A 73 -12.66 -10.31 -13.15
C GLU A 73 -13.94 -9.74 -12.56
N PHE A 74 -13.86 -9.13 -11.36
CA PHE A 74 -15.00 -8.50 -10.70
C PHE A 74 -15.66 -7.43 -11.58
N ILE A 75 -14.87 -6.57 -12.22
CA ILE A 75 -15.36 -5.50 -13.11
C ILE A 75 -16.11 -6.10 -14.32
N ARG A 76 -15.63 -7.22 -14.88
CA ARG A 76 -16.33 -7.90 -15.98
C ARG A 76 -17.69 -8.44 -15.54
N TYR A 77 -17.76 -9.09 -14.37
CA TYR A 77 -19.03 -9.56 -13.81
C TYR A 77 -19.98 -8.41 -13.47
N LEU A 78 -19.46 -7.33 -12.90
CA LEU A 78 -20.24 -6.13 -12.57
C LEU A 78 -20.84 -5.50 -13.83
N ALA A 79 -20.04 -5.36 -14.90
CA ALA A 79 -20.49 -4.80 -16.17
C ALA A 79 -21.60 -5.65 -16.80
N ALA A 80 -21.43 -6.97 -16.83
CA ALA A 80 -22.46 -7.89 -17.33
C ALA A 80 -23.75 -7.80 -16.51
N ARG A 81 -23.63 -7.77 -15.17
CA ARG A 81 -24.79 -7.66 -14.28
C ARG A 81 -25.53 -6.33 -14.42
N LEU A 82 -24.80 -5.22 -14.51
CA LEU A 82 -25.38 -3.90 -14.75
C LEU A 82 -26.05 -3.83 -16.12
N SER A 83 -25.46 -4.46 -17.15
CA SER A 83 -26.07 -4.50 -18.48
C SER A 83 -27.44 -5.18 -18.47
N ILE A 84 -27.56 -6.32 -17.77
CA ILE A 84 -28.83 -7.03 -17.60
C ILE A 84 -29.82 -6.20 -16.79
N PHE A 85 -29.37 -5.60 -15.68
CA PHE A 85 -30.21 -4.83 -14.77
C PHE A 85 -30.78 -3.57 -15.44
N LEU A 86 -29.94 -2.81 -16.14
CA LEU A 86 -30.31 -1.55 -16.79
C LEU A 86 -30.91 -1.74 -18.19
N ARG A 87 -30.86 -2.96 -18.74
CA ARG A 87 -31.24 -3.28 -20.13
C ARG A 87 -30.56 -2.32 -21.12
N LEU A 88 -29.26 -2.15 -20.97
CA LEU A 88 -28.43 -1.25 -21.77
C LEU A 88 -27.01 -1.84 -21.88
N GLU A 89 -26.30 -1.60 -22.97
CA GLU A 89 -24.91 -2.06 -23.12
C GLU A 89 -23.99 -1.28 -22.17
N PHE A 90 -23.51 -1.93 -21.12
CA PHE A 90 -22.67 -1.31 -20.09
C PHE A 90 -21.27 -1.91 -20.10
N GLY A 91 -20.27 -1.09 -20.44
CA GLY A 91 -18.86 -1.48 -20.46
C GLY A 91 -18.08 -0.84 -19.32
N LEU A 92 -17.32 -1.64 -18.56
CA LEU A 92 -16.39 -1.16 -17.56
C LEU A 92 -14.97 -1.65 -17.86
N LYS A 93 -13.99 -0.79 -17.56
CA LYS A 93 -12.57 -1.12 -17.69
C LYS A 93 -11.81 -0.54 -16.50
N MET A 94 -10.89 -1.32 -15.94
CA MET A 94 -9.97 -0.82 -14.92
C MET A 94 -9.03 0.23 -15.55
N SER A 95 -8.98 1.42 -14.96
CA SER A 95 -8.04 2.48 -15.36
C SER A 95 -6.70 2.36 -14.64
N ARG A 96 -6.71 2.35 -13.31
CA ARG A 96 -5.51 2.33 -12.48
C ARG A 96 -5.77 1.59 -11.17
N LEU A 97 -4.75 0.88 -10.69
CA LEU A 97 -4.67 0.34 -9.34
C LEU A 97 -3.45 0.94 -8.66
N ALA A 98 -3.64 1.58 -7.50
CA ALA A 98 -2.57 2.21 -6.74
C ALA A 98 -2.91 2.19 -5.24
N THR A 99 -1.87 2.13 -4.41
CA THR A 99 -1.99 2.25 -2.95
C THR A 99 -1.87 3.73 -2.57
N LEU A 100 -2.84 4.24 -1.82
CA LEU A 100 -2.89 5.64 -1.38
C LEU A 100 -3.20 5.68 0.11
N THR A 101 -2.67 6.68 0.81
CA THR A 101 -3.05 6.95 2.20
C THR A 101 -4.47 7.50 2.24
N TYR A 102 -5.17 7.27 3.35
CA TYR A 102 -6.56 7.72 3.51
C TYR A 102 -6.72 9.24 3.33
N SER A 103 -5.83 10.05 3.90
CA SER A 103 -5.86 11.52 3.73
C SER A 103 -5.80 11.94 2.27
N LYS A 104 -4.87 11.34 1.49
CA LYS A 104 -4.75 11.61 0.06
C LYS A 104 -5.98 11.13 -0.73
N PHE A 105 -6.59 10.02 -0.32
CA PHE A 105 -7.82 9.53 -0.94
C PHE A 105 -8.97 10.53 -0.74
N ILE A 106 -9.18 11.04 0.48
CA ILE A 106 -10.24 12.03 0.74
C ILE A 106 -10.04 13.32 -0.07
N GLU A 107 -8.79 13.77 -0.24
CA GLU A 107 -8.45 14.91 -1.10
C GLU A 107 -8.73 14.67 -2.59
N THR A 108 -8.79 13.40 -3.04
CA THR A 108 -9.08 13.07 -4.44
C THR A 108 -10.57 13.03 -4.78
N ILE A 109 -11.44 13.06 -3.77
CA ILE A 109 -12.89 12.98 -3.97
C ILE A 109 -13.41 14.34 -4.45
N GLY A 110 -14.13 14.33 -5.57
CA GLY A 110 -14.74 15.53 -6.13
C GLY A 110 -15.89 16.05 -5.26
N ASN A 111 -16.26 17.32 -5.44
CA ASN A 111 -17.48 17.86 -4.84
C ASN A 111 -18.39 18.39 -5.97
N PRO A 112 -19.58 17.81 -6.18
CA PRO A 112 -20.23 16.73 -5.42
C PRO A 112 -19.69 15.33 -5.73
N ALA A 113 -19.73 14.43 -4.75
CA ALA A 113 -19.44 13.00 -4.87
C ALA A 113 -20.51 12.17 -4.16
N HIS A 114 -20.77 10.98 -4.67
CA HIS A 114 -21.66 10.02 -4.02
C HIS A 114 -20.85 8.85 -3.48
N ILE A 115 -20.71 8.80 -2.15
CA ILE A 115 -19.87 7.83 -1.46
C ILE A 115 -20.73 6.76 -0.82
N VAL A 116 -20.42 5.50 -1.13
CA VAL A 116 -21.06 4.33 -0.56
C VAL A 116 -20.06 3.59 0.32
N LEU A 117 -20.45 3.34 1.57
CA LEU A 117 -19.69 2.50 2.50
C LEU A 117 -20.22 1.08 2.44
N PHE A 118 -19.33 0.10 2.28
CA PHE A 118 -19.72 -1.31 2.25
C PHE A 118 -18.78 -2.15 3.12
N LYS A 119 -19.29 -3.24 3.66
CA LYS A 119 -18.49 -4.20 4.43
C LYS A 119 -18.44 -5.52 3.68
N LEU A 120 -17.24 -6.08 3.58
CA LEU A 120 -17.04 -7.43 3.04
C LEU A 120 -16.96 -8.40 4.22
N GLU A 121 -17.77 -9.44 4.20
CA GLU A 121 -17.94 -10.37 5.33
C GLU A 121 -16.61 -11.01 5.78
N GLN A 122 -15.71 -11.28 4.83
CA GLN A 122 -14.41 -11.92 5.08
C GLN A 122 -13.27 -10.94 5.39
N LEU A 123 -13.50 -9.62 5.32
CA LEU A 123 -12.47 -8.61 5.55
C LEU A 123 -12.79 -7.77 6.79
N TYR A 124 -11.78 -7.61 7.63
CA TYR A 124 -11.84 -6.72 8.79
C TYR A 124 -11.68 -5.27 8.30
N GLY A 125 -12.81 -4.61 7.98
CA GLY A 125 -12.80 -3.20 7.59
C GLY A 125 -14.07 -2.76 6.86
N VAL A 126 -14.11 -1.46 6.54
CA VAL A 126 -15.14 -0.84 5.70
C VAL A 126 -14.49 -0.39 4.40
N GLY A 127 -15.03 -0.85 3.29
CA GLY A 127 -14.70 -0.38 1.95
C GLY A 127 -15.47 0.89 1.61
N VAL A 128 -14.85 1.73 0.79
CA VAL A 128 -15.44 2.97 0.29
C VAL A 128 -15.51 2.88 -1.22
N LEU A 129 -16.66 3.23 -1.78
CA LEU A 129 -16.89 3.31 -3.22
C LEU A 129 -17.38 4.71 -3.55
N ASP A 130 -16.65 5.41 -4.42
CA ASP A 130 -17.00 6.74 -4.90
C ASP A 130 -17.59 6.66 -6.31
N PHE A 131 -18.77 7.26 -6.49
CA PHE A 131 -19.44 7.40 -7.78
C PHE A 131 -19.52 8.86 -8.19
N ASN A 132 -19.22 9.10 -9.46
CA ASN A 132 -19.53 10.38 -10.09
C ASN A 132 -21.06 10.60 -10.08
N PRO A 133 -21.57 11.70 -9.49
CA PRO A 133 -23.01 11.94 -9.39
C PRO A 133 -23.73 11.93 -10.75
N ARG A 134 -23.06 12.36 -11.81
CA ARG A 134 -23.62 12.34 -13.17
C ARG A 134 -23.87 10.93 -13.67
N LEU A 135 -22.97 9.99 -13.36
CA LEU A 135 -23.16 8.57 -13.69
C LEU A 135 -24.31 8.01 -12.85
N ALA A 136 -24.35 8.32 -11.56
CA ALA A 136 -25.41 7.86 -10.66
C ALA A 136 -26.80 8.34 -11.12
N LEU A 137 -26.96 9.63 -11.44
CA LEU A 137 -28.20 10.19 -11.98
C LEU A 137 -28.61 9.55 -13.30
N THR A 138 -27.64 9.21 -14.16
CA THR A 138 -27.93 8.52 -15.42
C THR A 138 -28.43 7.09 -15.18
N ILE A 139 -27.88 6.40 -14.18
CA ILE A 139 -28.34 5.07 -13.76
C ILE A 139 -29.76 5.16 -13.19
N VAL A 140 -30.04 6.14 -12.33
CA VAL A 140 -31.36 6.35 -11.74
C VAL A 140 -32.41 6.70 -12.80
N ASP A 141 -32.12 7.61 -13.73
CA ASP A 141 -33.01 7.93 -14.87
C ASP A 141 -33.39 6.64 -15.62
N ARG A 142 -32.41 5.77 -15.88
CA ARG A 142 -32.66 4.49 -16.55
C ARG A 142 -33.52 3.54 -15.71
N MET A 143 -33.30 3.48 -14.39
CA MET A 143 -34.11 2.66 -13.48
C MET A 143 -35.57 3.13 -13.41
N LEU A 144 -35.82 4.42 -13.52
CA LEU A 144 -37.16 5.02 -13.55
C LEU A 144 -37.85 4.93 -14.94
N GLY A 145 -37.24 4.24 -15.90
CA GLY A 145 -37.79 4.06 -17.25
C GLY A 145 -37.41 5.16 -18.24
N GLY A 146 -36.48 6.05 -17.86
CA GLY A 146 -35.91 7.07 -18.70
C GLY A 146 -35.02 6.52 -19.82
N LYS A 147 -34.59 7.44 -20.69
CA LYS A 147 -33.78 7.11 -21.87
C LYS A 147 -32.30 6.91 -21.52
N GLY A 148 -31.87 7.17 -20.27
CA GLY A 148 -30.47 7.05 -19.86
C GLY A 148 -29.59 8.10 -20.53
N HIS A 149 -30.16 9.24 -20.94
CA HIS A 149 -29.37 10.34 -21.47
C HIS A 149 -28.71 11.07 -20.31
N SER A 150 -27.42 11.38 -20.49
CA SER A 150 -26.59 12.01 -19.48
C SER A 150 -27.27 13.24 -18.88
N VAL A 151 -27.80 13.08 -17.67
CA VAL A 151 -28.50 14.14 -16.94
C VAL A 151 -27.46 15.24 -16.68
N LYS A 152 -27.71 16.44 -17.22
CA LYS A 152 -26.85 17.60 -16.99
C LYS A 152 -27.14 18.14 -15.59
N GLY A 153 -26.41 17.66 -14.60
CA GLY A 153 -26.47 18.20 -13.25
C GLY A 153 -25.35 17.65 -12.38
N ASP A 154 -24.41 18.51 -12.01
CA ASP A 154 -23.49 18.27 -10.89
C ASP A 154 -24.21 18.64 -9.59
N ARG A 155 -25.28 17.90 -9.29
CA ARG A 155 -26.06 18.08 -8.05
C ARG A 155 -25.93 16.86 -7.15
N TYR A 156 -26.22 17.06 -5.86
CA TYR A 156 -26.40 15.96 -4.92
C TYR A 156 -27.64 15.13 -5.30
N LEU A 157 -27.55 13.83 -5.07
CA LEU A 157 -28.69 12.92 -5.18
C LEU A 157 -29.69 13.22 -4.07
N THR A 158 -30.98 13.14 -4.41
CA THR A 158 -32.09 13.22 -3.45
C THR A 158 -32.35 11.85 -2.82
N GLU A 159 -33.15 11.74 -1.76
CA GLU A 159 -33.40 10.43 -1.09
C GLU A 159 -34.05 9.37 -2.00
N ILE A 160 -34.76 9.79 -3.04
CA ILE A 160 -35.39 8.89 -4.02
C ILE A 160 -34.36 8.37 -5.04
N GLU A 161 -33.26 9.10 -5.23
CA GLU A 161 -32.19 8.82 -6.18
C GLU A 161 -31.03 8.06 -5.52
#